data_AF-A0A957UI29-F1
#
_entry.id   AF-A0A957UI29-F1
#
_cell.length_a   1.000
_cell.length_b   1.000
_cell.length_c   1.000
_cell.angle_alpha   90.00
_cell.angle_beta   90.00
_cell.angle_gamma   90.00
#
_symmetry.space_group_name_H-M   'P 1'
#
loop_
_entity.id
_entity.type
_entity.pdbx_description
1 polymer ?
#
loop_
_entity_poly.entity_id
_entity_poly.type
_entity_poly.pdbx_seq_one_letter_code
_entity_poly.pdbx_strand_id
1 'polypeptide(L)' 'MNKIELLTAGAYQPGLYQLLSATATSEIQAAVANAGWRFGHLDGRTIQSKADFLTAVAAVLHFPPYFGHNW' A
#
# COMPACT_ATOMS: atom_id res chain seq x y z
N MET A 1 -0.02 18.54 10.83
CA MET A 1 0.44 17.47 9.92
C MET A 1 -0.28 16.18 10.30
N ASN A 2 -1.01 15.56 9.39
CA ASN A 2 -1.68 14.28 9.65
C ASN A 2 -0.65 13.12 9.60
N LYS A 3 -1.03 11.93 10.09
CA LYS A 3 -0.11 10.78 10.16
C LYS A 3 0.48 10.37 8.81
N ILE A 4 -0.29 10.50 7.73
CA ILE A 4 0.16 10.14 6.37
C ILE A 4 1.23 11.13 5.89
N GLU A 5 1.05 12.43 6.15
CA GLU A 5 2.05 13.46 5.81
C GLU A 5 3.37 13.25 6.56
N LEU A 6 3.32 12.88 7.84
CA LEU A 6 4.54 12.56 8.60
C LEU A 6 5.25 11.31 8.04
N LEU A 7 4.48 10.31 7.61
CA LEU A 7 5.03 9.09 7.00
C LEU A 7 5.69 9.38 5.66
N THR A 8 5.05 10.15 4.79
CA THR A 8 5.62 10.49 3.48
C THR A 8 6.79 11.46 3.56
N ALA A 9 6.88 12.26 4.64
CA ALA A 9 8.03 13.11 4.95
C ALA A 9 9.22 12.34 5.58
N GLY A 10 9.12 11.03 5.80
CA GLY A 10 10.20 10.21 6.35
C GLY A 10 10.39 10.31 7.86
N ALA A 11 9.40 10.84 8.60
CA ALA A 11 9.45 10.89 10.07
C ALA A 11 9.33 9.49 10.72
N TYR A 12 8.85 8.50 9.95
CA TYR A 12 8.78 7.09 10.34
C TYR A 12 9.70 6.25 9.46
N GLN A 13 10.21 5.16 10.02
CA GLN A 13 10.97 4.17 9.26
C GLN A 13 10.06 3.44 8.26
N PRO A 14 10.60 2.84 7.18
CA PRO A 14 9.82 1.94 6.33
C PRO A 14 9.31 0.72 7.13
N GLY A 15 8.03 0.38 7.00
CA GLY A 15 7.42 -0.72 7.74
C GLY A 15 5.93 -0.90 7.47
N LEU A 16 5.33 -1.86 8.16
CA LEU A 16 3.88 -2.08 8.14
C LEU A 16 3.22 -1.34 9.30
N TYR A 17 2.27 -0.48 8.98
CA TYR A 17 1.57 0.37 9.94
C TYR A 17 0.07 0.14 9.86
N GLN A 18 -0.58 0.11 11.02
CA GLN A 18 -2.03 0.13 11.11
C GLN A 18 -2.53 1.59 11.23
N LEU A 19 -3.40 2.00 10.31
CA LEU A 19 -4.06 3.29 10.36
C LEU A 19 -5.39 3.17 11.11
N LEU A 20 -5.41 3.58 12.38
CA LEU A 20 -6.61 3.61 13.21
C LEU A 20 -7.41 4.92 13.00
N SER A 21 -7.85 5.18 11.78
CA SER A 21 -8.69 6.36 11.46
C SER A 21 -9.68 6.04 10.33
N ALA A 22 -10.80 6.78 10.28
CA ALA A 22 -11.81 6.66 9.22
C ALA A 22 -11.47 7.44 7.94
N THR A 23 -10.20 7.81 7.74
CA THR A 23 -9.73 8.51 6.53
C THR A 23 -10.05 7.70 5.28
N ALA A 24 -10.71 8.32 4.31
CA ALA A 24 -11.06 7.66 3.07
C ALA A 24 -9.80 7.28 2.26
N THR A 25 -9.85 6.15 1.55
CA THR A 25 -8.74 5.71 0.67
C THR A 25 -8.35 6.78 -0.34
N SER A 26 -9.32 7.55 -0.86
CA SER A 26 -9.08 8.65 -1.80
C SER A 26 -8.24 9.79 -1.20
N GLU A 27 -8.43 10.10 0.09
CA GLU A 27 -7.62 11.10 0.79
C GLU A 27 -6.18 10.61 0.97
N ILE A 28 -5.99 9.33 1.31
CA ILE A 28 -4.66 8.72 1.41
C ILE A 28 -3.96 8.76 0.05
N GLN A 29 -4.66 8.38 -1.02
CA GLN A 29 -4.15 8.41 -2.39
C GLN A 29 -3.68 9.81 -2.79
N ALA A 30 -4.48 10.84 -2.51
CA ALA A 30 -4.12 12.22 -2.80
C ALA A 30 -2.89 12.68 -1.99
N ALA A 31 -2.84 12.36 -0.69
CA ALA A 31 -1.74 12.75 0.18
C ALA A 31 -0.39 12.14 -0.23
N VAL A 32 -0.37 10.85 -0.57
CA VAL A 32 0.87 10.19 -1.00
C VAL A 32 1.31 10.62 -2.40
N ALA A 33 0.36 10.89 -3.30
CA ALA A 33 0.65 11.41 -4.64
C ALA A 33 1.27 12.81 -4.58
N ASN A 34 0.77 13.69 -3.71
CA ASN A 34 1.34 15.01 -3.46
C ASN A 34 2.78 14.95 -2.91
N ALA A 35 3.13 13.86 -2.23
CA ALA A 35 4.49 13.60 -1.76
C ALA A 35 5.39 12.90 -2.80
N GLY A 36 4.90 12.66 -4.02
CA GLY A 36 5.65 12.00 -5.09
C GLY A 36 5.76 10.48 -4.96
N TRP A 37 4.98 9.86 -4.06
CA TRP A 37 4.99 8.41 -3.88
C TRP A 37 4.06 7.71 -4.88
N ARG A 38 4.40 6.48 -5.25
CA ARG A 38 3.49 5.59 -5.99
C ARG A 38 2.52 4.94 -5.01
N PHE A 39 1.24 5.00 -5.30
CA PHE A 39 0.19 4.42 -4.47
C PHE A 39 -0.26 3.06 -5.02
N GLY A 40 -0.40 2.09 -4.12
CA GLY A 40 -1.00 0.80 -4.41
C GLY A 40 -2.11 0.50 -3.41
N HIS A 41 -3.29 0.15 -3.90
CA HIS A 41 -4.45 -0.19 -3.08
C HIS A 41 -4.85 -1.65 -3.25
N LEU A 42 -5.04 -2.36 -2.14
CA LEU A 42 -5.50 -3.73 -2.09
C LEU A 42 -6.75 -3.80 -1.21
N ASP A 43 -7.84 -4.34 -1.73
CA ASP A 43 -9.01 -4.68 -0.91
C ASP A 43 -8.80 -6.07 -0.29
N GLY A 44 -8.39 -6.10 0.99
CA GLY A 44 -8.12 -7.35 1.68
C GLY A 44 -9.34 -8.29 1.80
N ARG A 45 -10.57 -7.78 1.65
CA ARG A 45 -11.80 -8.59 1.75
C ARG A 45 -11.96 -9.56 0.58
N THR A 46 -11.32 -9.29 -0.55
CA THR A 46 -11.39 -10.14 -1.75
C THR A 46 -10.25 -11.16 -1.81
N ILE A 47 -9.35 -11.16 -0.84
CA ILE A 47 -8.14 -12.00 -0.82
C ILE A 47 -8.42 -13.23 0.05
N GLN A 48 -8.37 -14.43 -0.54
CA GLN A 48 -8.75 -15.67 0.14
C GLN A 48 -7.55 -16.59 0.41
N SER A 49 -6.42 -16.33 -0.23
CA SER A 49 -5.20 -17.11 -0.07
C SER A 49 -3.93 -16.27 -0.19
N LYS A 50 -2.80 -16.85 0.21
CA LYS A 50 -1.46 -16.27 -0.01
C LYS A 50 -1.17 -16.04 -1.49
N ALA A 51 -1.60 -16.96 -2.36
CA ALA A 51 -1.40 -16.84 -3.80
C ALA A 51 -2.18 -15.66 -4.38
N ASP A 52 -3.43 -15.46 -3.93
CA ASP A 52 -4.25 -14.30 -4.33
C ASP A 52 -3.61 -12.99 -3.86
N PHE A 53 -3.10 -12.96 -2.63
CA PHE A 53 -2.40 -11.80 -2.08
C PHE A 53 -1.19 -11.42 -2.93
N LEU A 54 -0.30 -12.38 -3.23
CA LEU A 54 0.90 -12.14 -4.01
C LEU A 54 0.58 -11.69 -5.44
N THR A 55 -0.44 -12.29 -6.05
CA THR A 55 -0.94 -11.90 -7.38
C THR A 55 -1.46 -10.46 -7.38
N ALA A 56 -2.29 -10.10 -6.40
CA ALA A 56 -2.85 -8.76 -6.29
C ALA A 56 -1.77 -7.71 -6.02
N VAL A 57 -0.79 -8.00 -5.14
CA VAL A 57 0.37 -7.14 -4.89
C VAL A 57 1.18 -6.92 -6.16
N ALA A 58 1.46 -8.00 -6.92
CA ALA A 58 2.21 -7.90 -8.16
C ALA A 58 1.52 -6.99 -9.19
N ALA A 59 0.20 -7.14 -9.35
CA ALA A 59 -0.60 -6.31 -10.24
C ALA A 59 -0.57 -4.83 -9.85
N VAL A 60 -0.81 -4.53 -8.57
CA VAL A 60 -0.95 -3.15 -8.07
C VAL A 60 0.41 -2.42 -8.02
N LEU A 61 1.48 -3.12 -7.66
CA LEU A 61 2.83 -2.53 -7.60
C LEU A 61 3.61 -2.64 -8.91
N HIS A 62 3.03 -3.28 -9.94
CA HIS A 62 3.64 -3.56 -11.24
C HIS A 62 4.94 -4.36 -11.11
N PHE A 63 4.92 -5.42 -10.29
CA PHE A 63 6.06 -6.33 -10.20
C PHE A 63 6.11 -7.30 -11.40
N PRO A 64 7.29 -7.87 -11.69
CA PRO A 64 7.45 -8.81 -12.79
C PRO A 64 6.60 -10.09 -12.62
N PRO A 65 6.29 -10.80 -13.72
CA PRO A 65 5.45 -12.01 -13.69
C PRO A 65 5.98 -13.15 -12.81
N TYR A 66 7.28 -13.17 -12.51
CA TYR A 66 7.88 -14.21 -11.64
C TYR A 66 7.79 -13.87 -10.13
N PHE A 67 7.28 -12.69 -9.76
CA PHE A 67 7.16 -12.29 -8.36
C PHE A 67 6.24 -13.25 -7.59
N GLY A 68 6.69 -13.72 -6.43
CA GLY A 68 5.88 -14.57 -5.54
C GLY A 68 5.83 -16.06 -5.90
N HIS A 69 6.64 -16.53 -6.87
CA HIS A 69 6.73 -17.93 -7.30
C HIS A 69 7.97 -18.68 -6.75
N ASN A 70 8.44 -18.33 -5.55
CA ASN A 70 9.72 -18.78 -4.99
C ASN A 70 9.58 -19.77 -3.81
N TRP A 71 8.52 -20.57 -3.80
CA TRP A 71 8.16 -21.48 -2.71
C TRP A 71 7.69 -22.82 -3.23
#